data_AF-A0A2L0VKY1-F1
#
_entry.id   AF-A0A2L0VKY1-F1
#
_cell.length_a   1.000
_cell.length_b   1.000
_cell.length_c   1.000
_cell.angle_alpha   90.00
_cell.angle_beta   90.00
_cell.angle_gamma   90.00
#
_symmetry.space_group_name_H-M   'P 1'
#
loop_
_entity.id
_entity.type
_entity.pdbx_description
1 polymer ?
#
loop_
_entity_poly.entity_id
_entity_poly.type
_entity_poly.pdbx_seq_one_letter_code
_entity_poly.pdbx_strand_id
1 'polypeptide(L)'
;MTDLPVTARFALPLLVQAQAQKEITHNEALVLIDALLQASVEDGPLAAPPAAPDAGQCWIVGAPASGAWAGREAALAVWTAGGWRFAEPRPGMRVVRSRDGAWLRFADGAWVEPGAVAQPVGGATVDSEARAAIEALMTALKAHGMLI
;
A
#
# COMPACT_ATOMS: atom_id res chain seq x y z
N MET A 1 -26.04 19.60 -13.54
CA MET A 1 -24.57 19.47 -13.62
C MET A 1 -24.30 18.04 -14.03
N THR A 2 -23.70 17.82 -15.19
CA THR A 2 -23.37 16.48 -15.68
C THR A 2 -22.33 15.89 -14.74
N ASP A 3 -22.61 14.71 -14.18
CA ASP A 3 -21.66 14.02 -13.31
C ASP A 3 -20.46 13.62 -14.16
N LEU A 4 -19.31 14.26 -13.93
CA LEU A 4 -18.09 13.99 -14.68
C LEU A 4 -17.41 12.75 -14.10
N PRO A 5 -16.84 11.86 -14.93
CA PRO A 5 -16.13 10.70 -14.44
C PRO A 5 -14.90 11.12 -13.64
N VAL A 6 -14.65 10.44 -12.51
CA VAL A 6 -13.53 10.71 -11.61
C VAL A 6 -12.81 9.43 -11.19
N THR A 7 -11.58 9.54 -10.71
CA THR A 7 -10.86 8.43 -10.06
C THR A 7 -11.49 8.05 -8.71
N ALA A 8 -11.19 6.85 -8.22
CA ALA A 8 -11.91 6.26 -7.09
C ALA A 8 -11.52 6.83 -5.71
N ARG A 9 -10.24 7.18 -5.50
CA ARG A 9 -9.73 7.56 -4.17
C ARG A 9 -9.83 9.06 -3.92
N PHE A 10 -9.36 9.87 -4.87
CA PHE A 10 -9.26 11.32 -4.71
C PHE A 10 -10.17 12.12 -5.64
N ALA A 11 -11.07 11.44 -6.36
CA ALA A 11 -12.00 12.07 -7.30
C ALA A 11 -11.29 12.97 -8.34
N LEU A 12 -10.12 12.54 -8.84
CA LEU A 12 -9.40 13.26 -9.87
C LEU A 12 -10.23 13.26 -11.17
N PRO A 13 -10.49 14.42 -11.79
CA PRO A 13 -11.31 14.49 -12.99
C PRO A 13 -10.69 13.70 -14.15
N LEU A 14 -11.48 12.83 -14.76
CA LEU A 14 -11.08 12.11 -15.97
C LEU A 14 -11.49 12.90 -17.22
N LEU A 15 -10.72 12.73 -18.28
CA LEU A 15 -11.10 13.25 -19.59
C LEU A 15 -12.31 12.47 -20.11
N VAL A 16 -13.35 13.19 -20.52
CA VAL A 16 -14.51 12.61 -21.18
C VAL A 16 -14.12 11.99 -22.53
N GLN A 17 -14.93 11.05 -23.00
CA GLN A 17 -14.70 10.38 -24.30
C GLN A 17 -14.79 11.36 -25.48
N ALA A 18 -14.35 10.88 -26.65
CA ALA A 18 -14.36 11.62 -27.92
C ALA A 18 -13.42 12.83 -27.92
N GLN A 19 -12.27 12.67 -27.27
CA GLN A 19 -11.25 13.70 -27.13
C GLN A 19 -9.99 13.38 -27.96
N ALA A 20 -10.19 12.76 -29.13
CA ALA A 20 -9.13 12.24 -30.01
C ALA A 20 -8.29 11.13 -29.35
N GLN A 21 -8.92 10.28 -28.54
CA GLN A 21 -8.31 9.11 -27.88
C GLN A 21 -7.22 9.43 -26.84
N LYS A 22 -6.90 10.71 -26.58
CA LYS A 22 -5.98 11.11 -25.50
C LYS A 22 -6.51 10.70 -24.13
N GLU A 23 -7.83 10.61 -24.00
CA GLU A 23 -8.52 10.16 -22.80
C GLU A 23 -8.10 8.74 -22.39
N ILE A 24 -7.75 7.87 -23.33
CA ILE A 24 -7.36 6.49 -23.02
C ILE A 24 -6.06 6.51 -22.21
N THR A 25 -5.00 7.06 -22.80
CA THR A 25 -3.67 7.07 -22.17
C THR A 25 -3.63 7.93 -20.92
N HIS A 26 -4.25 9.12 -20.96
CA HIS A 26 -4.21 10.04 -19.83
C HIS A 26 -5.04 9.55 -18.65
N ASN A 27 -6.23 8.98 -18.88
CA ASN A 27 -7.06 8.49 -17.78
C ASN A 27 -6.42 7.26 -17.12
N GLU A 28 -5.76 6.36 -17.87
CA GLU A 28 -5.00 5.25 -17.25
C GLU A 28 -3.87 5.78 -16.37
N ALA A 29 -3.16 6.84 -16.78
CA ALA A 29 -2.15 7.49 -15.94
C ALA A 29 -2.75 8.12 -14.67
N LEU A 30 -3.91 8.78 -14.78
CA LEU A 30 -4.62 9.37 -13.63
C LEU A 30 -5.10 8.30 -12.66
N VAL A 31 -5.62 7.17 -13.14
CA VAL A 31 -6.03 6.03 -12.32
C VAL A 31 -4.85 5.46 -11.54
N LEU A 32 -3.68 5.33 -12.17
CA LEU A 32 -2.48 4.87 -11.47
C LEU A 32 -1.97 5.91 -10.47
N ILE A 33 -1.95 7.20 -10.82
CA ILE A 33 -1.53 8.27 -9.89
C ILE A 33 -2.45 8.34 -8.67
N ASP A 34 -3.76 8.21 -8.87
CA ASP A 34 -4.76 8.19 -7.78
C ASP A 34 -4.47 7.08 -6.77
N ALA A 35 -4.08 5.89 -7.24
CA ALA A 35 -3.70 4.77 -6.40
C ALA A 35 -2.35 4.97 -5.69
N LEU A 36 -1.38 5.65 -6.34
CA LEU A 36 0.01 5.71 -5.87
C LEU A 36 0.38 6.99 -5.10
N LEU A 37 -0.36 8.09 -5.25
CA LEU A 37 -0.01 9.40 -4.67
C LEU A 37 0.09 9.37 -3.14
N GLN A 38 -0.76 8.58 -2.51
CA GLN A 38 -0.76 8.28 -1.07
C GLN A 38 -0.99 6.77 -0.93
N ALA A 39 -0.05 5.99 -1.47
CA ALA A 39 -0.20 4.56 -1.63
C ALA A 39 -0.52 3.87 -0.29
N SER A 40 -1.73 3.31 -0.22
CA SER A 40 -2.17 2.44 0.86
C SER A 40 -2.79 1.18 0.27
N VAL A 41 -2.57 0.07 0.94
CA VAL A 41 -3.07 -1.25 0.56
C VAL A 41 -3.97 -1.79 1.65
N GLU A 42 -5.02 -2.51 1.30
CA GLU A 42 -5.91 -3.13 2.27
C GLU A 42 -5.18 -4.21 3.04
N ASP A 43 -4.45 -5.08 2.32
CA ASP A 43 -3.64 -6.14 2.90
C ASP A 43 -2.54 -6.59 1.91
N GLY A 44 -1.71 -7.53 2.36
CA GLY A 44 -0.73 -8.24 1.56
C GLY A 44 0.67 -8.21 2.14
N PRO A 45 1.58 -9.07 1.65
CA PRO A 45 1.46 -9.81 0.39
C PRO A 45 0.39 -10.94 0.38
N LEU A 46 -0.46 -11.00 -0.66
CA LEU A 46 -1.50 -12.03 -0.85
C LEU A 46 -1.34 -12.78 -2.19
N ALA A 47 -1.46 -14.09 -2.19
CA ALA A 47 -1.26 -14.93 -3.38
C ALA A 47 -2.42 -14.88 -4.39
N ALA A 48 -3.65 -14.64 -3.92
CA ALA A 48 -4.85 -14.66 -4.75
C ALA A 48 -5.64 -13.34 -4.60
N PRO A 49 -6.30 -12.87 -5.67
CA PRO A 49 -7.14 -11.69 -5.59
C PRO A 49 -8.30 -11.88 -4.60
N PRO A 50 -8.72 -10.82 -3.89
CA PRO A 50 -9.98 -10.82 -3.15
C PRO A 50 -11.15 -11.06 -4.11
N ALA A 51 -12.21 -11.72 -3.60
CA ALA A 51 -13.35 -12.12 -4.44
C ALA A 51 -14.26 -10.94 -4.82
N ALA A 52 -14.37 -9.92 -3.98
CA ALA A 52 -15.26 -8.78 -4.16
C ALA A 52 -14.57 -7.46 -3.77
N PRO A 53 -13.59 -6.99 -4.55
CA PRO A 53 -12.95 -5.70 -4.31
C PRO A 53 -13.84 -4.53 -4.75
N ASP A 54 -13.77 -3.43 -3.99
CA ASP A 54 -14.35 -2.14 -4.34
C ASP A 54 -13.33 -1.28 -5.12
N ALA A 55 -13.82 -0.41 -6.00
CA ALA A 55 -12.95 0.44 -6.81
C ALA A 55 -12.08 1.35 -5.92
N GLY A 56 -10.78 1.42 -6.22
CA GLY A 56 -9.78 2.18 -5.46
C GLY A 56 -9.04 1.37 -4.40
N GLN A 57 -9.54 0.19 -4.04
CA GLN A 57 -8.82 -0.71 -3.14
C GLN A 57 -7.57 -1.29 -3.80
N CYS A 58 -6.53 -1.49 -3.00
CA CYS A 58 -5.22 -1.91 -3.46
C CYS A 58 -4.65 -3.04 -2.58
N TRP A 59 -3.84 -3.93 -3.15
CA TRP A 59 -3.17 -5.01 -2.43
C TRP A 59 -1.73 -5.20 -2.91
N ILE A 60 -0.88 -5.75 -2.05
CA ILE A 60 0.41 -6.28 -2.47
C ILE A 60 0.22 -7.71 -2.97
N VAL A 61 0.65 -8.00 -4.19
CA VAL A 61 0.64 -9.36 -4.73
C VAL A 61 1.79 -10.16 -4.12
N GLY A 62 1.46 -11.28 -3.46
CA GLY A 62 2.40 -12.23 -2.88
C GLY A 62 2.77 -13.37 -3.83
N ALA A 63 3.90 -14.02 -3.55
CA ALA A 63 4.33 -15.21 -4.27
C ALA A 63 3.84 -16.51 -3.58
N PRO A 64 3.44 -17.54 -4.33
CA PRO A 64 3.20 -17.54 -5.78
C PRO A 64 1.87 -16.87 -6.13
N ALA A 65 1.85 -15.99 -7.13
CA ALA A 65 0.64 -15.30 -7.51
C ALA A 65 -0.30 -16.19 -8.36
N SER A 66 -1.61 -16.01 -8.21
CA SER A 66 -2.62 -16.88 -8.81
C SER A 66 -3.82 -16.11 -9.36
N GLY A 67 -4.65 -16.80 -10.15
CA GLY A 67 -5.84 -16.21 -10.76
C GLY A 67 -5.48 -15.00 -11.63
N ALA A 68 -6.22 -13.90 -11.48
CA ALA A 68 -5.96 -12.67 -12.21
C ALA A 68 -4.60 -12.01 -11.86
N TRP A 69 -3.94 -12.43 -10.79
CA TRP A 69 -2.66 -11.89 -10.33
C TRP A 69 -1.45 -12.72 -10.78
N ALA A 70 -1.65 -13.86 -11.47
CA ALA A 70 -0.55 -14.73 -11.89
C ALA A 70 0.54 -13.96 -12.68
N GLY A 71 1.81 -14.13 -12.27
CA GLY A 71 2.97 -13.46 -12.87
C GLY A 71 3.13 -11.97 -12.49
N ARG A 72 2.43 -11.51 -11.45
CA ARG A 72 2.47 -10.12 -10.96
C ARG A 72 3.00 -10.01 -9.52
N GLU A 73 3.84 -10.94 -9.10
CA GLU A 73 4.46 -10.96 -7.77
C GLU A 73 5.09 -9.59 -7.41
N ALA A 74 4.95 -9.19 -6.15
CA ALA A 74 5.35 -7.90 -5.58
C ALA A 74 4.67 -6.64 -6.16
N ALA A 75 3.90 -6.73 -7.25
CA ALA A 75 3.17 -5.59 -7.77
C ALA A 75 2.11 -5.09 -6.78
N LEU A 76 1.80 -3.80 -6.87
CA LEU A 76 0.59 -3.24 -6.27
C LEU A 76 -0.57 -3.50 -7.24
N ALA A 77 -1.54 -4.32 -6.81
CA ALA A 77 -2.75 -4.61 -7.57
C ALA A 77 -3.87 -3.66 -7.12
N VAL A 78 -4.38 -2.86 -8.05
CA VAL A 78 -5.42 -1.85 -7.85
C VAL A 78 -6.70 -2.32 -8.53
N TRP A 79 -7.82 -2.36 -7.82
CA TRP A 79 -9.11 -2.60 -8.44
C TRP A 79 -9.74 -1.31 -8.94
N THR A 80 -10.25 -1.32 -10.16
CA THR A 80 -10.88 -0.17 -10.82
C THR A 80 -12.20 -0.61 -11.45
N ALA A 81 -13.02 0.34 -11.90
CA ALA A 81 -14.20 0.02 -12.70
C ALA A 81 -13.87 -0.75 -14.01
N GLY A 82 -12.63 -0.62 -14.51
CA GLY A 82 -12.11 -1.34 -15.68
C GLY A 82 -11.33 -2.61 -15.34
N GLY A 83 -11.42 -3.09 -14.10
CA GLY A 83 -10.72 -4.28 -13.59
C GLY A 83 -9.35 -3.99 -12.97
N TRP A 84 -8.52 -5.03 -12.86
CA TRP A 84 -7.20 -4.95 -12.22
C TRP A 84 -6.22 -4.10 -13.01
N ARG A 85 -5.50 -3.23 -12.30
CA ARG A 85 -4.30 -2.50 -12.73
C ARG A 85 -3.15 -2.91 -11.83
N PHE A 86 -1.95 -3.00 -12.38
CA PHE A 86 -0.76 -3.41 -11.65
C PHE A 86 0.30 -2.33 -11.79
N ALA A 87 0.83 -1.89 -10.65
CA ALA A 87 1.99 -1.00 -10.60
C ALA A 87 3.19 -1.77 -10.05
N GLU A 88 4.26 -1.83 -10.84
CA GLU A 88 5.53 -2.39 -10.37
C GLU A 88 6.16 -1.47 -9.33
N PRO A 89 6.54 -1.99 -8.16
CA PRO A 89 7.16 -1.17 -7.13
C PRO A 89 8.58 -0.76 -7.54
N ARG A 90 9.02 0.38 -7.02
CA ARG A 90 10.40 0.86 -7.17
C ARG A 90 11.14 0.79 -5.84
N PRO A 91 12.46 0.53 -5.82
CA PRO A 91 13.24 0.58 -4.59
C PRO A 91 13.02 1.89 -3.83
N GLY A 92 12.73 1.79 -2.52
CA GLY A 92 12.43 2.94 -1.68
C GLY A 92 10.96 3.36 -1.65
N MET A 93 10.10 2.78 -2.49
CA MET A 93 8.66 2.97 -2.41
C MET A 93 8.15 2.52 -1.03
N ARG A 94 7.15 3.24 -0.51
CA ARG A 94 6.49 2.93 0.76
C ARG A 94 5.00 2.84 0.57
N VAL A 95 4.37 1.93 1.30
CA VAL A 95 2.91 1.84 1.42
C VAL A 95 2.52 1.65 2.87
N VAL A 96 1.34 2.14 3.23
CA VAL A 96 0.71 1.83 4.51
C VAL A 96 -0.27 0.69 4.28
N ARG A 97 -0.21 -0.35 5.12
CA ARG A 97 -1.21 -1.42 5.12
C ARG A 97 -2.35 -1.07 6.06
N SER A 98 -3.56 -0.94 5.54
CA SER A 98 -4.74 -0.53 6.30
C SER A 98 -5.10 -1.50 7.42
N ARG A 99 -4.85 -2.81 7.22
CA ARG A 99 -5.17 -3.86 8.20
C ARG A 99 -4.53 -3.65 9.58
N ASP A 100 -3.27 -3.21 9.62
CA ASP A 100 -2.47 -3.13 10.85
C ASP A 100 -1.69 -1.81 11.00
N GLY A 101 -1.77 -0.91 10.03
CA GLY A 101 -1.06 0.36 10.00
C GLY A 101 0.43 0.25 9.67
N ALA A 102 0.93 -0.94 9.32
CA ALA A 102 2.35 -1.15 9.07
C ALA A 102 2.84 -0.34 7.85
N TRP A 103 4.04 0.24 7.96
CA TRP A 103 4.69 0.94 6.86
C TRP A 103 5.65 -0.01 6.15
N LEU A 104 5.19 -0.59 5.05
CA LEU A 104 6.02 -1.47 4.24
C LEU A 104 6.89 -0.64 3.30
N ARG A 105 8.14 -1.05 3.14
CA ARG A 105 9.09 -0.46 2.19
C ARG A 105 9.52 -1.50 1.17
N PHE A 106 9.51 -1.14 -0.10
CA PHE A 106 10.07 -2.00 -1.14
C PHE A 106 11.61 -1.87 -1.18
N ALA A 107 12.30 -2.97 -0.95
CA ALA A 107 13.76 -3.08 -0.97
C ALA A 107 14.18 -4.49 -1.41
N ASP A 108 15.30 -4.58 -2.12
CA ASP A 108 15.90 -5.86 -2.53
C ASP A 108 14.93 -6.84 -3.23
N GLY A 109 14.01 -6.30 -4.02
CA GLY A 109 13.01 -7.09 -4.77
C GLY A 109 11.80 -7.55 -3.96
N ALA A 110 11.65 -7.13 -2.71
CA ALA A 110 10.53 -7.53 -1.85
C ALA A 110 9.95 -6.37 -1.05
N TRP A 111 8.71 -6.53 -0.60
CA TRP A 111 8.12 -5.66 0.42
C TRP A 111 8.60 -6.10 1.79
N VAL A 112 9.27 -5.19 2.49
CA VAL A 112 9.82 -5.40 3.83
C VAL A 112 8.88 -4.75 4.83
N GLU A 113 8.43 -5.54 5.80
CA GLU A 113 7.65 -5.05 6.94
C GLU A 113 8.55 -4.33 7.96
N PRO A 114 7.98 -3.43 8.78
CA PRO A 114 8.69 -2.88 9.91
C PRO A 114 9.22 -3.98 10.84
N GLY A 115 10.41 -3.77 11.41
CA GLY A 115 10.99 -4.74 12.34
C GLY A 115 10.31 -4.73 13.71
N ALA A 116 10.44 -5.83 14.44
CA ALA A 116 10.13 -5.88 15.86
C ALA A 116 11.37 -5.52 16.70
N VAL A 117 11.18 -4.78 17.78
CA VAL A 117 12.22 -4.53 18.78
C VAL A 117 11.78 -5.15 20.09
N ALA A 118 12.64 -5.97 20.70
CA ALA A 118 12.37 -6.57 21.99
C ALA A 118 12.55 -5.56 23.13
N GLN A 119 11.68 -5.64 24.14
CA GLN A 119 11.83 -4.83 25.34
C GLN A 119 13.15 -5.18 26.07
N PRO A 120 13.83 -4.21 26.68
CA PRO A 120 15.05 -4.46 27.43
C PRO A 120 14.73 -5.23 28.72
N VAL A 121 15.15 -6.50 28.80
CA VAL A 121 14.89 -7.40 29.94
C VAL A 121 16.12 -7.66 30.83
N GLY A 122 17.26 -7.03 30.56
CA GLY A 122 18.53 -7.27 31.26
C GLY A 122 19.17 -6.02 31.89
N GLY A 123 20.40 -6.22 32.36
CA GLY A 123 21.27 -5.20 32.97
C GLY A 123 21.53 -5.46 34.46
N ALA A 124 22.79 -5.35 34.89
CA ALA A 124 23.17 -5.45 36.30
C ALA A 124 22.69 -4.25 37.13
N THR A 125 22.57 -3.08 36.48
CA THR A 125 21.94 -1.87 37.01
C THR A 125 20.78 -1.51 36.09
N VAL A 126 19.59 -1.34 36.66
CA VAL A 126 18.37 -1.00 35.92
C VAL A 126 17.94 0.40 36.30
N ASP A 127 17.98 1.31 35.33
CA ASP A 127 17.34 2.63 35.43
C ASP A 127 15.87 2.50 34.99
N SER A 128 14.95 2.72 35.93
CA SER A 128 13.51 2.59 35.68
C SER A 128 12.94 3.71 34.82
N GLU A 129 13.48 4.93 34.92
CA GLU A 129 13.00 6.08 34.13
C GLU A 129 13.40 5.91 32.67
N ALA A 130 14.66 5.51 32.42
CA ALA A 130 15.13 5.18 31.08
C ALA A 130 14.33 4.02 30.46
N ARG A 131 13.97 3.01 31.24
CA ARG A 131 13.17 1.87 30.75
C ARG A 131 11.77 2.30 30.33
N ALA A 132 11.10 3.11 31.14
CA ALA A 132 9.78 3.65 30.82
C ALA A 132 9.82 4.54 29.56
N ALA A 133 10.88 5.35 29.40
CA ALA A 133 11.05 6.19 28.21
C ALA A 133 11.23 5.35 26.92
N ILE A 134 12.02 4.28 26.98
CA ILE A 134 12.21 3.36 25.83
C ILE A 134 10.89 2.68 25.47
N GLU A 135 10.14 2.20 26.46
CA GLU A 135 8.84 1.57 26.25
C GLU A 135 7.83 2.54 25.61
N ALA A 136 7.80 3.80 26.06
CA ALA A 136 6.98 4.84 25.47
C ALA A 136 7.37 5.15 24.01
N LEU A 137 8.67 5.20 23.71
CA LEU A 137 9.17 5.38 22.33
C LEU A 137 8.74 4.20 21.44
N MET A 138 8.93 2.96 21.90
CA MET A 138 8.52 1.77 21.16
C MET A 138 7.02 1.79 20.89
N THR A 139 6.21 2.18 21.87
CA THR A 139 4.75 2.32 21.72
C THR A 139 4.38 3.37 20.68
N ALA A 140 5.02 4.55 20.72
CA ALA A 140 4.79 5.61 19.74
C ALA A 140 5.18 5.17 18.32
N LEU A 141 6.33 4.51 18.16
CA LEU A 141 6.79 4.01 16.86
C LEU A 141 5.87 2.92 16.29
N LYS A 142 5.33 2.04 17.14
CA LYS A 142 4.30 1.06 16.74
C LYS A 142 3.01 1.75 16.30
N ALA A 143 2.57 2.78 17.02
CA ALA A 143 1.39 3.55 16.64
C ALA A 143 1.56 4.28 15.28
N HIS A 144 2.79 4.59 14.89
CA HIS A 144 3.13 5.13 13.58
C HIS A 144 3.42 4.07 12.51
N GLY A 145 3.28 2.77 12.83
CA GLY A 145 3.54 1.69 11.88
C GLY A 145 5.01 1.48 11.53
N MET A 146 5.93 2.06 12.31
CA MET A 146 7.38 1.96 12.09
C MET A 146 8.03 0.78 12.83
N LEU A 147 7.30 0.15 13.73
CA LEU A 147 7.66 -1.09 14.43
C LEU A 147 6.43 -1.99 14.51
N ILE A 148 6.65 -3.30 14.67
CA ILE A 148 5.60 -4.28 15.00
C ILE A 148 5.88 -4.95 16.35
#